data_AF-A0A2A4UPW2-F1
#
_entry.id   AF-A0A2A4UPW2-F1
#
_cell.length_a   1.000
_cell.length_b   1.000
_cell.length_c   1.000
_cell.angle_alpha   90.00
_cell.angle_beta   90.00
_cell.angle_gamma   90.00
#
_symmetry.space_group_name_H-M   'P 1'
#
loop_
_entity.id
_entity.type
_entity.pdbx_description
1 polymer ?
#
loop_
_entity_poly.entity_id
_entity_poly.type
_entity_poly.pdbx_seq_one_letter_code
_entity_poly.pdbx_strand_id
1 'polypeptide(L)' 'MNISETPAPEALPKDLLINLNDKIPASFEQYQRVIEIVSQQAEQKQRAREHFKFYKERGFTPRSHDIKNTVAT' A
#
# COMPACT_ATOMS: atom_id res chain seq x y z
N MET A 1 -27.18 -32.77 -17.94
CA MET A 1 -25.93 -32.69 -17.15
C MET A 1 -25.01 -31.73 -17.87
N ASN A 2 -24.86 -30.51 -17.37
CA ASN A 2 -23.81 -29.59 -17.82
C ASN A 2 -22.80 -29.48 -16.69
N ILE A 3 -21.67 -30.16 -16.85
CA ILE A 3 -20.50 -30.06 -15.98
C ILE A 3 -19.39 -29.37 -16.78
N SER A 4 -19.27 -28.05 -16.69
CA SER A 4 -18.00 -27.33 -16.98
C SER A 4 -18.21 -25.82 -17.01
N GLU A 5 -18.43 -25.23 -15.85
CA GLU A 5 -17.91 -23.89 -15.57
C GLU A 5 -17.54 -23.91 -14.09
N THR A 6 -16.38 -24.50 -13.79
CA THR A 6 -15.72 -24.18 -12.54
C THR A 6 -15.34 -22.71 -12.68
N PRO A 7 -15.96 -21.76 -11.94
CA PRO A 7 -15.48 -20.39 -11.98
C PRO A 7 -13.99 -20.46 -11.65
N ALA A 8 -13.15 -19.86 -12.49
CA ALA A 8 -11.73 -19.70 -12.19
C ALA A 8 -11.65 -19.22 -10.74
N PRO A 9 -10.82 -19.84 -9.88
CA PRO A 9 -10.78 -19.50 -8.47
C PRO A 9 -10.68 -17.99 -8.38
N GLU A 10 -11.71 -17.35 -7.80
CA GLU A 10 -11.78 -15.90 -7.68
C GLU A 10 -10.44 -15.47 -7.08
N ALA A 11 -9.62 -14.78 -7.88
CA ALA A 11 -8.26 -14.49 -7.48
C ALA A 11 -8.34 -13.74 -6.17
N LEU A 12 -7.89 -14.37 -5.09
CA LEU A 12 -8.02 -13.82 -3.76
C LEU A 12 -7.42 -12.41 -3.77
N PRO A 13 -8.11 -11.40 -3.21
CA PRO A 13 -7.58 -10.05 -3.16
C PRO A 13 -6.21 -10.08 -2.48
N LYS A 14 -5.22 -9.40 -3.07
CA LYS A 14 -3.84 -9.46 -2.57
C LYS A 14 -3.78 -8.78 -1.20
N ASP A 15 -3.08 -9.36 -0.24
CA ASP A 15 -3.19 -8.87 1.14
C ASP A 15 -2.43 -7.56 1.40
N LEU A 16 -1.20 -7.45 0.90
CA LEU A 16 -0.28 -6.36 1.24
C LEU A 16 0.63 -6.00 0.08
N LEU A 17 0.69 -4.70 -0.24
CA LEU A 17 1.72 -4.09 -1.05
C LEU A 17 2.70 -3.34 -0.14
N ILE A 18 3.99 -3.65 -0.25
CA ILE A 18 5.05 -2.80 0.29
C ILE A 18 5.63 -2.01 -0.88
N ASN A 19 5.29 -0.72 -0.97
CA ASN A 19 5.78 0.14 -2.03
C ASN A 19 7.12 0.76 -1.64
N LEU A 20 8.18 0.41 -2.37
CA LEU A 20 9.53 0.98 -2.24
C LEU A 20 9.91 1.87 -3.43
N ASN A 21 9.00 2.03 -4.39
CA ASN A 21 9.24 2.81 -5.59
C ASN A 21 8.88 4.28 -5.35
N ASP A 22 9.44 5.17 -6.17
CA ASP A 22 9.11 6.60 -6.14
C ASP A 22 7.69 6.93 -6.63
N LYS A 23 6.96 5.94 -7.14
CA LYS A 23 5.61 6.10 -7.70
C LYS A 23 4.67 5.08 -7.08
N ILE A 24 3.38 5.41 -7.06
CA ILE A 24 2.32 4.46 -6.72
C ILE A 24 2.11 3.50 -7.90
N PRO A 25 2.22 2.18 -7.71
CA PRO A 25 1.94 1.21 -8.77
C PRO A 25 0.48 1.28 -9.23
N ALA A 26 0.21 1.20 -10.53
CA ALA A 26 -1.15 1.25 -11.06
C ALA A 26 -2.07 0.14 -10.52
N SER A 27 -1.49 -0.98 -10.09
CA SER A 27 -2.21 -2.12 -9.52
C SER A 27 -2.47 -2.02 -8.01
N PHE A 28 -2.23 -0.88 -7.35
CA PHE A 28 -2.29 -0.78 -5.88
C PHE A 28 -3.67 -1.11 -5.31
N GLU A 29 -4.76 -0.84 -6.04
CA GLU A 29 -6.14 -1.12 -5.62
C GLU A 29 -6.47 -2.62 -5.54
N GLN A 30 -5.65 -3.48 -6.15
CA GLN A 30 -5.78 -4.94 -6.03
C GLN A 30 -5.34 -5.44 -4.64
N TYR A 31 -4.72 -4.59 -3.82
CA TYR A 31 -4.21 -4.92 -2.50
C TYR A 31 -5.10 -4.36 -1.41
N GLN A 32 -5.36 -5.16 -0.36
CA GLN A 32 -6.14 -4.73 0.80
C GLN A 32 -5.43 -3.65 1.62
N ARG A 33 -4.10 -3.64 1.61
CA ARG A 33 -3.25 -2.70 2.36
C ARG A 33 -2.04 -2.26 1.55
N VAL A 34 -1.64 -1.02 1.75
CA VAL A 34 -0.38 -0.46 1.26
C VAL A 34 0.46 0.01 2.45
N ILE A 35 1.73 -0.39 2.46
CA ILE A 35 2.75 0.14 3.37
C ILE A 35 3.82 0.81 2.52
N GLU A 36 4.18 2.03 2.87
CA GLU A 36 5.31 2.75 2.28
C GLU A 36 6.35 3.04 3.36
N ILE A 37 7.63 2.92 3.02
CA ILE A 37 8.73 3.28 3.91
C ILE A 37 9.20 4.68 3.57
N VAL A 38 9.09 5.59 4.54
CA VAL A 38 9.45 6.99 4.38
C VAL A 38 10.76 7.24 5.11
N SER A 39 11.83 7.54 4.38
CA SER A 39 13.09 7.97 5.00
C SER A 39 13.03 9.45 5.44
N GLN A 40 14.05 9.88 6.18
CA GLN A 40 14.19 11.28 6.60
C GLN A 40 14.68 12.21 5.49
N GLN A 41 15.04 11.69 4.31
CA GLN A 41 15.50 12.49 3.19
C GLN A 41 14.36 13.39 2.67
N ALA A 42 14.67 14.67 2.42
CA ALA A 42 13.67 15.68 2.13
C ALA A 42 12.80 15.34 0.91
N GLU A 43 13.42 14.89 -0.19
CA GLU A 43 12.68 14.53 -1.42
C GLU A 43 11.78 13.31 -1.22
N GLN A 44 12.25 12.28 -0.50
CA GLN A 44 11.42 11.12 -0.18
C GLN A 44 10.26 11.47 0.74
N LYS A 45 10.50 12.33 1.74
CA LYS A 45 9.44 12.83 2.63
C LYS A 45 8.39 13.64 1.88
N GLN A 46 8.81 14.43 0.89
CA GLN A 46 7.89 15.18 0.04
C GLN A 46 7.04 14.24 -0.84
N ARG A 47 7.66 13.25 -1.51
CA ARG A 47 6.92 12.22 -2.27
C ARG A 47 5.91 11.46 -1.40
N ALA A 48 6.30 11.07 -0.19
CA ALA A 48 5.40 10.39 0.74
C ALA A 48 4.19 11.26 1.13
N ARG A 49 4.35 12.59 1.25
CA ARG A 49 3.23 13.51 1.50
C ARG A 49 2.27 13.57 0.31
N GLU A 50 2.79 13.54 -0.92
CA GLU A 50 1.99 13.51 -2.14
C GLU A 50 1.21 12.19 -2.25
N HIS A 51 1.84 11.05 -1.98
CA HIS A 51 1.18 9.75 -1.94
C HIS A 51 0.10 9.70 -0.83
N PHE A 52 0.41 10.21 0.36
CA PHE A 52 -0.55 10.29 1.46
C PHE A 52 -1.81 11.07 1.05
N LYS A 53 -1.64 12.21 0.37
CA LYS A 53 -2.74 13.00 -0.18
C LYS A 53 -3.52 12.22 -1.25
N PHE A 54 -2.82 11.56 -2.18
CA PHE A 54 -3.43 10.73 -3.24
C PHE A 54 -4.36 9.65 -2.66
N TYR A 55 -3.91 8.94 -1.62
CA TYR A 55 -4.73 7.92 -0.97
C TYR A 55 -5.94 8.54 -0.25
N LYS A 56 -5.73 9.64 0.48
CA LYS A 56 -6.82 10.33 1.18
C LYS A 56 -7.91 10.82 0.23
N GLU A 57 -7.54 11.40 -0.91
CA GLU A 57 -8.50 11.90 -1.92
C GLU A 57 -9.35 10.79 -2.56
N ARG A 58 -8.88 9.54 -2.53
CA ARG A 58 -9.62 8.36 -3.00
C ARG A 58 -10.43 7.66 -1.91
N GLY A 59 -10.55 8.27 -0.73
CA GLY A 59 -11.35 7.75 0.38
C GLY A 59 -10.63 6.77 1.30
N PHE A 60 -9.32 6.55 1.11
CA PHE A 60 -8.53 5.74 2.04
C PHE A 60 -8.19 6.53 3.31
N THR A 61 -7.85 5.81 4.38
CA THR A 61 -7.45 6.35 5.68
C THR A 61 -5.98 6.03 6.00
N PRO A 62 -5.02 6.65 5.30
CA PRO A 62 -3.60 6.39 5.51
C PRO A 62 -3.18 6.76 6.94
N ARG A 63 -2.32 5.93 7.54
CA ARG A 63 -1.79 6.11 8.90
C ARG A 63 -0.27 6.18 8.87
N SER A 64 0.29 7.19 9.53
CA SER A 64 1.73 7.33 9.73
C SER A 64 2.13 6.68 11.04
N HIS A 65 3.17 5.85 11.01
CA HIS A 65 3.77 5.26 12.20
C HIS A 65 5.23 5.74 12.27
N ASP A 66 5.59 6.41 13.36
CA ASP A 66 6.97 6.83 13.60
C ASP A 66 7.74 5.66 14.23
N ILE A 67 8.67 5.07 13.46
CA ILE A 67 9.49 3.96 13.92
C ILE A 67 10.72 4.54 14.60
N LYS A 68 10.61 4.80 15.90
CA LYS A 68 11.75 5.12 16.75
C LYS A 68 12.36 3.82 17.26
N ASN A 69 13.68 3.70 17.18
CA ASN A 69 14.40 2.58 17.76
C ASN A 69 14.45 2.77 19.28
N THR A 70 13.43 2.33 20.01
CA THR A 70 13.48 2.29 21.46
C THR A 70 14.24 1.04 21.87
N VAL A 71 15.54 1.18 22.11
CA VAL A 71 16.27 0.24 22.97
C VAL A 71 15.79 0.51 24.39
N ALA A 72 14.98 -0.40 24.93
CA ALA A 72 14.71 -0.43 26.36
C ALA A 72 16.00 -0.89 27.05
N THR A 73 16.66 0.03 27.75
CA THR A 73 17.78 -0.25 28.66
C THR A 73 17.24 -0.82 29.97
#